data_AF-A0A3N9WZ34-F1
#
_entry.id   AF-A0A3N9WZ34-F1
#
_cell.length_a   1.000
_cell.length_b   1.000
_cell.length_c   1.000
_cell.angle_alpha   90.00
_cell.angle_beta   90.00
_cell.angle_gamma   90.00
#
_symmetry.space_group_name_H-M   'P 1'
#
loop_
_entity.id
_entity.type
_entity.pdbx_description
1 polymer ?
#
loop_
_entity_poly.entity_id
_entity_poly.type
_entity_poly.pdbx_seq_one_letter_code
_entity_poly.pdbx_strand_id
1 'polypeptide(L)'
;MSWFNRRSRGAEATPTKLDREATRDDLAALEAFVATRRGVEFYLEPETTATDTTVMAIAHDGEWIRRRTGTPRAAGAIARKHAVPLYEAARTGYPERMRTWSRAHPERHAR
;
A
#
# COMPACT_ATOMS: atom_id res chain seq x y z
N MET A 1 46.90 22.13 7.24
CA MET A 1 46.21 22.58 6.00
C MET A 1 44.95 21.76 5.87
N SER A 2 43.85 22.34 6.34
CA SER A 2 42.64 21.59 6.69
C SER A 2 41.69 21.43 5.51
N TRP A 3 41.25 20.18 5.39
CA TRP A 3 39.99 19.64 4.91
C TRP A 3 39.30 20.14 3.64
N PHE A 4 39.22 19.17 2.73
CA PHE A 4 38.32 19.04 1.60
C PHE A 4 36.85 19.31 1.96
N ASN A 5 36.29 20.22 1.17
CA ASN A 5 34.87 20.48 0.96
C ASN A 5 34.14 19.22 0.43
N ARG A 6 33.24 18.64 1.22
CA ARG A 6 32.20 17.74 0.70
C ARG A 6 30.83 18.33 0.98
N ARG A 7 30.30 18.97 -0.06
CA ARG A 7 28.91 19.42 -0.16
C ARG A 7 28.00 18.19 -0.20
N SER A 8 27.58 17.70 0.95
CA SER A 8 26.45 16.77 1.07
C SER A 8 25.18 17.61 0.92
N ARG A 9 24.60 17.61 -0.29
CA ARG A 9 23.20 17.99 -0.49
C ARG A 9 22.38 17.28 0.58
N GLY A 10 21.59 18.04 1.32
CA GLY A 10 20.66 17.53 2.30
C GLY A 10 19.90 16.38 1.67
N ALA A 11 20.11 15.19 2.21
CA ALA A 11 19.12 14.14 2.15
C ALA A 11 17.91 14.72 2.89
N GLU A 12 17.05 15.36 2.12
CA GLU A 12 15.68 15.65 2.50
C GLU A 12 15.10 14.29 2.85
N ALA A 13 15.15 13.94 4.14
CA ALA A 13 14.55 12.75 4.69
C ALA A 13 13.07 12.84 4.30
N THR A 14 12.73 12.16 3.21
CA THR A 14 11.36 12.09 2.72
C THR A 14 10.59 11.49 3.89
N PRO A 15 9.65 12.22 4.51
CA PRO A 15 8.92 11.69 5.64
C PRO A 15 8.28 10.41 5.14
N THR A 16 8.62 9.30 5.80
CA THR A 16 8.11 7.98 5.45
C THR A 16 6.61 8.15 5.27
N LYS A 17 6.06 7.88 4.09
CA LYS A 17 4.62 8.03 3.78
C LYS A 17 3.72 7.15 4.68
N LEU A 18 4.32 6.52 5.69
CA LEU A 18 3.75 5.61 6.66
C LEU A 18 3.15 6.29 7.90
N ASP A 19 3.30 7.61 8.05
CA ASP A 19 2.78 8.37 9.20
C ASP A 19 1.65 9.38 8.83
N ARG A 20 1.13 9.33 7.60
CA ARG A 20 -0.01 10.19 7.22
C ARG A 20 -1.35 9.55 7.59
N GLU A 21 -2.26 10.36 8.08
CA GLU A 21 -3.65 9.98 8.35
C GLU A 21 -4.36 9.53 7.05
N ALA A 22 -5.31 8.61 7.17
CA ALA A 22 -6.04 8.09 6.01
C ALA A 22 -6.80 9.20 5.29
N THR A 23 -6.47 9.42 4.02
CA THR A 23 -7.08 10.50 3.23
C THR A 23 -8.23 9.96 2.39
N ARG A 24 -9.24 10.79 2.07
CA ARG A 24 -10.31 10.41 1.14
C ARG A 24 -9.78 9.95 -0.22
N ASP A 25 -8.67 10.52 -0.66
CA ASP A 25 -7.97 10.14 -1.89
C ASP A 25 -7.43 8.71 -1.84
N ASP A 26 -7.04 8.20 -0.66
CA ASP A 26 -6.60 6.82 -0.50
C ASP A 26 -7.75 5.85 -0.73
N LEU A 27 -8.92 6.16 -0.19
CA LEU A 27 -10.13 5.37 -0.38
C LEU A 27 -10.58 5.43 -1.85
N ALA A 28 -10.58 6.62 -2.46
CA ALA A 28 -10.92 6.78 -3.87
C ALA A 28 -9.95 6.02 -4.78
N ALA A 29 -8.66 5.96 -4.45
CA ALA A 29 -7.67 5.17 -5.19
C ALA A 29 -7.95 3.66 -5.08
N LEU A 30 -8.37 3.17 -3.91
CA LEU A 30 -8.80 1.77 -3.74
C LEU A 30 -10.05 1.47 -4.58
N GLU A 31 -11.06 2.34 -4.53
CA GLU A 31 -12.29 2.18 -5.32
C GLU A 31 -11.98 2.19 -6.83
N ALA A 32 -11.16 3.14 -7.29
CA ALA A 32 -10.74 3.24 -8.68
C ALA A 32 -9.96 1.99 -9.13
N PHE A 33 -9.11 1.43 -8.26
CA PHE A 33 -8.38 0.21 -8.55
C PHE A 33 -9.30 -0.99 -8.72
N VAL A 34 -10.28 -1.16 -7.81
CA VAL A 34 -11.28 -2.23 -7.93
C VAL A 34 -12.15 -2.05 -9.16
N ALA A 35 -12.50 -0.82 -9.53
CA ALA A 35 -13.31 -0.54 -10.71
C ALA A 35 -12.58 -0.85 -12.03
N THR A 36 -11.25 -0.76 -12.04
CA THR A 36 -10.44 -0.88 -13.27
C THR A 36 -9.78 -2.24 -13.44
N ARG A 37 -9.56 -2.99 -12.35
CA ARG A 37 -8.92 -4.30 -12.35
C ARG A 37 -9.92 -5.41 -12.05
N ARG A 38 -9.64 -6.63 -12.50
CA ARG A 38 -10.47 -7.81 -12.24
C ARG A 38 -9.84 -8.72 -11.20
N GLY A 39 -10.68 -9.44 -10.45
CA GLY A 39 -10.24 -10.40 -9.44
C GLY A 39 -9.38 -9.73 -8.35
N VAL A 40 -9.79 -8.54 -7.91
CA VAL A 40 -9.09 -7.82 -6.86
C VAL A 40 -9.39 -8.46 -5.52
N GLU A 41 -8.35 -8.66 -4.72
CA GLU A 41 -8.39 -9.14 -3.36
C GLU A 41 -7.77 -8.08 -2.44
N PHE A 42 -8.39 -7.83 -1.30
CA PHE A 42 -7.89 -6.90 -0.30
C PHE A 42 -7.19 -7.65 0.81
N TYR A 43 -6.01 -7.17 1.17
CA TYR A 43 -5.21 -7.66 2.28
C TYR A 43 -5.08 -6.53 3.30
N LEU A 44 -5.78 -6.69 4.41
CA LEU A 44 -5.73 -5.78 5.54
C LEU A 44 -4.42 -5.99 6.30
N GLU A 45 -3.70 -4.90 6.48
CA GLU A 45 -2.62 -4.77 7.43
C GLU A 45 -3.20 -4.07 8.67
N PRO A 46 -3.33 -4.79 9.81
CA PRO A 46 -3.84 -4.19 11.02
C PRO A 46 -2.92 -3.06 11.48
N GLU A 47 -3.47 -2.09 12.21
CA GLU A 47 -2.67 -1.06 12.84
C GLU A 47 -1.60 -1.69 13.73
N THR A 48 -0.40 -1.14 13.64
CA THR A 48 0.72 -1.48 14.53
C THR A 48 1.13 -0.21 15.27
N THR A 49 1.99 -0.35 16.27
CA THR A 49 2.55 0.78 17.02
C THR A 49 3.26 1.81 16.13
N ALA A 50 3.60 1.45 14.90
CA ALA A 50 4.35 2.29 13.96
C ALA A 50 3.59 2.60 12.66
N THR A 51 2.38 2.09 12.44
CA THR A 51 1.66 2.29 11.17
C THR A 51 0.16 2.12 11.36
N ASP A 52 -0.61 3.10 10.87
CA ASP A 52 -2.08 3.02 10.83
C ASP A 52 -2.59 1.84 10.00
N THR A 53 -3.88 1.51 10.15
CA THR A 53 -4.50 0.44 9.36
C THR A 53 -4.41 0.74 7.86
N THR A 54 -3.81 -0.18 7.10
CA THR A 54 -3.69 -0.09 5.64
C THR A 54 -4.27 -1.30 4.93
N VAL A 55 -4.58 -1.12 3.65
CA VAL A 55 -5.06 -2.19 2.76
C VAL A 55 -4.16 -2.27 1.55
N MET A 56 -3.72 -3.48 1.23
CA MET A 56 -3.14 -3.83 -0.05
C MET A 56 -4.22 -4.42 -0.95
N ALA A 57 -4.56 -3.72 -2.03
CA ALA A 57 -5.42 -4.25 -3.08
C ALA A 57 -4.55 -4.94 -4.13
N ILE A 58 -4.80 -6.21 -4.39
CA ILE A 58 -4.02 -7.05 -5.31
C ILE A 58 -4.95 -7.60 -6.38
N ALA A 59 -4.70 -7.26 -7.63
CA ALA A 59 -5.44 -7.77 -8.78
C ALA A 59 -5.03 -9.20 -9.15
N HIS A 60 -5.81 -9.81 -10.05
CA HIS A 60 -5.57 -11.17 -10.55
C HIS A 60 -4.20 -11.33 -11.25
N ASP A 61 -3.74 -10.30 -11.96
CA ASP A 61 -2.44 -10.28 -12.65
C ASP A 61 -1.25 -10.06 -11.70
N GLY A 62 -1.53 -9.79 -10.42
CA GLY A 62 -0.53 -9.46 -9.42
C GLY A 62 -0.19 -7.96 -9.32
N GLU A 63 -0.80 -7.09 -10.14
CA GLU A 63 -0.71 -5.65 -9.92
C GLU A 63 -1.32 -5.33 -8.56
N TRP A 64 -0.67 -4.45 -7.81
CA TRP A 64 -1.15 -4.09 -6.48
C TRP A 64 -0.94 -2.62 -6.16
N ILE A 65 -1.78 -2.12 -5.27
CA ILE A 65 -1.62 -0.80 -4.65
C ILE A 65 -1.77 -0.94 -3.12
N ARG A 66 -1.03 -0.12 -2.37
CA ARG A 66 -1.20 0.00 -0.92
C ARG A 66 -1.72 1.38 -0.56
N ARG A 67 -2.80 1.42 0.21
CA ARG A 67 -3.49 2.65 0.61
C ARG A 67 -3.95 2.55 2.05
N ARG A 68 -4.03 3.69 2.72
CA ARG A 68 -4.45 3.78 4.12
C ARG A 68 -5.97 3.81 4.19
N THR A 69 -6.53 3.06 5.12
CA THR A 69 -7.97 3.11 5.39
C THR A 69 -8.27 3.72 6.76
N GLY A 70 -7.26 3.86 7.60
CA GLY A 70 -7.35 4.47 8.93
C GLY A 70 -7.92 3.51 9.96
N THR A 71 -9.01 2.82 9.62
CA THR A 71 -9.62 1.79 10.47
C THR A 71 -9.88 0.49 9.72
N PRO A 72 -9.90 -0.68 10.41
CA PRO A 72 -10.32 -1.95 9.83
C PRO A 72 -11.77 -1.92 9.34
N ARG A 73 -12.62 -1.14 10.02
CA ARG A 73 -14.03 -0.99 9.66
C ARG A 73 -14.22 -0.29 8.31
N ALA A 74 -13.44 0.75 8.03
CA ALA A 74 -13.47 1.42 6.73
C ALA A 74 -13.03 0.48 5.59
N ALA A 75 -11.97 -0.31 5.81
CA ALA A 75 -11.54 -1.34 4.87
C ALA A 75 -12.65 -2.38 4.60
N GLY A 76 -13.27 -2.89 5.67
CA GLY A 76 -14.40 -3.83 5.56
C GLY A 76 -15.61 -3.24 4.84
N ALA A 77 -15.90 -1.94 5.03
CA ALA A 77 -17.00 -1.28 4.33
C ALA A 77 -16.76 -1.21 2.81
N ILE A 78 -15.55 -0.87 2.37
CA ILE A 78 -15.20 -0.79 0.94
C ILE A 78 -15.17 -2.18 0.33
N ALA A 79 -14.56 -3.16 1.00
CA ALA A 79 -14.54 -4.54 0.55
C ALA A 79 -15.96 -5.07 0.32
N ARG A 80 -16.88 -4.83 1.27
CA ARG A 80 -18.29 -5.21 1.13
C ARG A 80 -19.01 -4.44 0.03
N LYS A 81 -18.79 -3.13 -0.10
CA LYS A 81 -19.39 -2.28 -1.14
C LYS A 81 -19.05 -2.77 -2.54
N HIS A 82 -17.83 -3.23 -2.75
CA HIS A 82 -17.35 -3.71 -4.05
C HIS A 82 -17.34 -5.24 -4.20
N ALA A 83 -17.93 -5.98 -3.24
CA ALA A 83 -17.92 -7.44 -3.20
C ALA A 83 -16.51 -8.07 -3.37
N VAL A 84 -15.51 -7.42 -2.78
CA VAL A 84 -14.11 -7.85 -2.81
C VAL A 84 -13.79 -8.69 -1.56
N PRO A 85 -13.10 -9.83 -1.71
CA PRO A 85 -12.59 -10.58 -0.56
C PRO A 85 -11.61 -9.74 0.26
N LEU A 86 -11.78 -9.74 1.60
CA LEU A 86 -10.88 -9.09 2.54
C LEU A 86 -10.21 -10.15 3.41
N TYR A 87 -8.89 -10.23 3.33
CA TYR A 87 -8.04 -11.12 4.11
C TYR A 87 -7.17 -10.33 5.08
N GLU A 88 -6.73 -10.94 6.18
CA GLU A 88 -5.69 -10.36 7.01
C GLU A 88 -4.32 -10.84 6.53
N ALA A 89 -3.48 -9.89 6.12
CA ALA A 89 -2.14 -10.18 5.59
C ALA A 89 -1.29 -10.98 6.60
N ALA A 90 -1.45 -10.72 7.89
CA ALA A 90 -0.74 -11.43 8.95
C ALA A 90 -1.10 -12.93 9.05
N ARG A 91 -2.32 -13.32 8.62
CA ARG A 91 -2.76 -14.73 8.67
C ARG A 91 -2.56 -15.45 7.35
N THR A 92 -2.90 -14.81 6.24
CA THR A 92 -2.85 -15.44 4.92
C THR A 92 -1.50 -15.29 4.23
N GLY A 93 -0.73 -14.26 4.61
CA GLY A 93 0.38 -13.78 3.82
C GLY A 93 -0.08 -13.15 2.50
N TYR A 94 0.89 -12.69 1.70
CA TYR A 94 0.64 -12.17 0.36
C TYR A 94 0.67 -13.29 -0.69
N PRO A 95 -0.11 -13.16 -1.78
CA PRO A 95 -0.17 -14.16 -2.83
C PRO A 95 1.10 -14.14 -3.69
N GLU A 96 1.45 -15.27 -4.28
CA GLU A 96 2.69 -15.41 -5.08
C GLU A 96 2.70 -14.49 -6.31
N ARG A 97 1.54 -14.31 -6.97
CA ARG A 97 1.38 -13.38 -8.11
C ARG A 97 1.86 -11.96 -7.81
N MET A 98 1.63 -11.45 -6.60
CA MET A 98 2.11 -10.13 -6.17
C MET A 98 3.65 -10.08 -6.12
N ARG A 99 4.28 -11.15 -5.62
CA ARG A 99 5.73 -11.27 -5.55
C ARG A 99 6.33 -11.34 -6.95
N THR A 100 5.75 -12.14 -7.83
CA THR A 100 6.16 -12.23 -9.24
C THR A 100 6.03 -10.89 -9.95
N TRP A 101 4.92 -10.18 -9.75
CA TRP A 101 4.71 -8.85 -10.32
C TRP A 101 5.72 -7.82 -9.80
N SER A 102 6.00 -7.82 -8.50
CA SER A 102 7.01 -6.93 -7.88
C SER A 102 8.42 -7.17 -8.42
N ARG A 103 8.78 -8.43 -8.69
CA ARG A 103 10.04 -8.77 -9.37
C ARG A 103 10.10 -8.29 -10.82
N ALA A 104 8.97 -8.32 -11.52
CA ALA A 104 8.87 -7.89 -12.91
C ALA A 104 8.80 -6.36 -13.08
N HIS A 105 8.31 -5.63 -12.09
CA HIS A 105 8.11 -4.16 -12.13
C HIS A 105 8.82 -3.45 -10.96
N PRO A 106 10.16 -3.51 -10.89
CA PRO A 106 10.92 -2.88 -9.81
C PRO A 106 10.76 -1.35 -9.78
N GLU A 107 10.52 -0.69 -10.93
CA GLU A 107 10.39 0.77 -10.99
C GLU A 107 9.13 1.32 -10.28
N ARG A 108 8.07 0.52 -10.13
CA ARG A 108 6.82 0.96 -9.46
C ARG A 108 6.93 0.96 -7.94
N HIS A 109 7.92 0.27 -7.37
CA HIS A 109 8.20 0.27 -5.93
C HIS A 109 8.86 1.57 -5.43
N ALA A 110 9.44 2.36 -6.34
CA ALA A 110 10.30 3.50 -6.03
C ALA A 110 9.59 4.87 -5.97
N ARG A 111 8.25 4.94 -5.86
CA ARG A 111 7.51 6.22 -5.88
C ARG A 111 6.75 6.61 -4.63
#